data_AF-A0A1M7NJF8-F1
#
_entry.id   AF-A0A1M7NJF8-F1
#
_cell.length_a   1.000
_cell.length_b   1.000
_cell.length_c   1.000
_cell.angle_alpha   90.00
_cell.angle_beta   90.00
_cell.angle_gamma   90.00
#
_symmetry.space_group_name_H-M   'P 1'
#
loop_
_entity.id
_entity.type
_entity.pdbx_description
1 polymer ?
#
loop_
_entity_poly.entity_id
_entity_poly.type
_entity_poly.pdbx_seq_one_letter_code
_entity_poly.pdbx_strand_id
1 'polypeptide(L)'
;MAVTALTDRTYYDGTYKSAMGECTIPSTAFDKWSINASNLVRMYTYGNIDETIEISEGVQMCVCELAEHLYSCNQRDSESDSSVASEKDGTWSASYKDRKTVEQEDSMKSVSVVRTWLANTGLLYCGV
;
A
#
# COMPACT_ATOMS: atom_id res chain seq x y z
N MET A 1 11.64 -1.07 -18.39
CA MET A 1 12.05 -0.99 -16.97
C MET A 1 11.69 -2.32 -16.34
N ALA A 2 12.63 -2.97 -15.67
CA ALA A 2 12.33 -4.22 -14.96
C ALA A 2 11.33 -3.92 -13.85
N VAL A 3 10.27 -4.72 -13.76
CA VAL A 3 9.24 -4.58 -12.74
C VAL A 3 9.71 -5.41 -11.54
N THR A 4 10.56 -4.81 -10.71
CA THR A 4 11.16 -5.44 -9.53
C THR A 4 10.56 -4.87 -8.24
N ALA A 5 10.29 -5.73 -7.28
CA ALA A 5 9.90 -5.31 -5.94
C ALA A 5 11.13 -4.81 -5.17
N LEU A 6 10.93 -3.78 -4.35
CA LEU A 6 11.95 -3.24 -3.43
C LEU A 6 12.05 -4.05 -2.12
N THR A 7 11.11 -4.96 -1.88
CA THR A 7 11.09 -5.85 -0.72
C THR A 7 10.83 -7.27 -1.15
N ASP A 8 11.45 -8.20 -0.42
CA ASP A 8 11.25 -9.62 -0.59
C ASP A 8 10.25 -10.17 0.43
N ARG A 9 9.75 -11.36 0.10
CA ARG A 9 8.82 -12.07 0.98
C ARG A 9 9.46 -12.49 2.31
N THR A 10 10.74 -12.85 2.29
CA THR A 10 11.49 -13.21 3.50
C THR A 10 11.50 -12.06 4.51
N TYR A 11 11.66 -10.83 4.03
CA TYR A 11 11.60 -9.63 4.86
C TYR A 11 10.19 -9.37 5.38
N TYR A 12 9.17 -9.54 4.53
CA TYR A 12 7.76 -9.37 4.89
C TYR A 12 7.31 -10.35 6.00
N ASP A 13 7.52 -11.65 5.79
CA ASP A 13 7.10 -12.70 6.74
C ASP A 13 7.97 -12.74 8.02
N GLY A 14 9.20 -12.22 7.96
CA GLY A 14 10.15 -12.19 9.08
C GLY A 14 10.12 -10.87 9.84
N THR A 15 10.86 -9.88 9.33
CA THR A 15 11.11 -8.59 10.01
C THR A 15 9.82 -7.78 10.14
N TYR A 16 9.09 -7.59 9.04
CA TYR A 16 7.89 -6.78 9.03
C TYR A 16 6.79 -7.38 9.92
N LYS A 17 6.53 -8.69 9.79
CA LYS A 17 5.58 -9.40 10.65
C LYS A 17 5.92 -9.31 12.13
N SER A 18 7.20 -9.40 12.48
CA SER A 18 7.62 -9.25 13.88
C SER A 18 7.43 -7.83 14.43
N ALA A 19 7.50 -6.81 13.57
CA ALA A 19 7.34 -5.41 13.96
C ALA A 19 5.87 -4.97 14.01
N MET A 20 5.07 -5.36 13.01
CA MET A 20 3.66 -4.95 12.83
C MET A 20 2.65 -5.98 13.36
N GLY A 21 3.08 -7.21 13.67
CA GLY A 21 2.27 -8.27 14.27
C GLY A 21 1.42 -9.05 13.27
N GLU A 22 0.66 -8.37 12.41
CA GLU A 22 -0.26 -8.98 11.45
C GLU A 22 0.20 -8.81 10.00
N CYS A 23 -0.02 -9.84 9.19
CA CYS A 23 0.30 -9.87 7.76
C CYS A 23 -0.90 -10.45 7.02
N THR A 24 -1.57 -9.61 6.23
CA THR A 24 -2.87 -9.89 5.64
C THR A 24 -2.74 -10.42 4.22
N ILE A 25 -1.72 -9.99 3.48
CA ILE A 25 -1.52 -10.41 2.09
C ILE A 25 -1.16 -11.91 2.00
N PRO A 26 -1.93 -12.70 1.22
CA PRO A 26 -1.57 -14.09 0.92
C PRO A 26 -0.41 -14.17 -0.06
N SER A 27 0.29 -15.30 -0.01
CA SER A 27 1.41 -15.65 -0.88
C SER A 27 1.19 -15.39 -2.37
N THR A 28 0.00 -15.71 -2.85
CA THR A 28 -0.39 -15.63 -4.26
C THR A 28 -0.61 -14.20 -4.74
N ALA A 29 -0.84 -13.27 -3.81
CA ALA A 29 -1.07 -11.87 -4.12
C ALA A 29 0.15 -10.98 -3.79
N PHE A 30 1.08 -11.48 -2.98
CA PHE A 30 2.24 -10.71 -2.50
C PHE A 30 3.06 -10.10 -3.63
N ASP A 31 3.48 -10.88 -4.63
CA ASP A 31 4.28 -10.37 -5.75
C ASP A 31 3.61 -9.19 -6.47
N LYS A 32 2.29 -9.26 -6.69
CA LYS A 32 1.55 -8.19 -7.36
C LYS A 32 1.53 -6.91 -6.50
N TRP A 33 1.23 -7.04 -5.22
CA TRP A 33 1.08 -5.89 -4.32
C TRP A 33 2.42 -5.28 -3.92
N SER A 34 3.46 -6.09 -3.73
CA SER A 34 4.81 -5.62 -3.46
C SER A 34 5.36 -4.82 -4.63
N ILE A 35 5.12 -5.27 -5.87
CA ILE A 35 5.47 -4.53 -7.10
C ILE A 35 4.70 -3.21 -7.17
N ASN A 36 3.38 -3.22 -6.95
CA ASN A 36 2.56 -2.01 -7.00
C ASN A 36 2.99 -0.98 -5.96
N ALA A 37 3.20 -1.41 -4.71
CA ALA A 37 3.70 -0.56 -3.65
C ALA A 37 5.10 -0.01 -3.98
N SER A 38 5.99 -0.86 -4.49
CA SER A 38 7.33 -0.44 -4.92
C SER A 38 7.29 0.65 -5.99
N ASN A 39 6.40 0.54 -6.97
CA ASN A 39 6.22 1.56 -8.01
C ASN A 39 5.70 2.88 -7.44
N LEU A 40 4.76 2.84 -6.49
CA LEU A 40 4.29 4.06 -5.81
C LEU A 40 5.42 4.72 -5.01
N VAL A 41 6.19 3.93 -4.25
CA VAL A 41 7.33 4.45 -3.49
C VAL A 41 8.39 5.07 -4.42
N ARG A 42 8.69 4.45 -5.56
CA ARG A 42 9.55 5.03 -6.62
C ARG A 42 9.00 6.34 -7.17
N MET A 43 7.68 6.43 -7.37
CA MET A 43 7.01 7.64 -7.83
C MET A 43 7.17 8.78 -6.81
N TYR A 44 6.98 8.52 -5.52
CA TYR A 44 7.13 9.53 -4.46
C TYR A 44 8.58 9.95 -4.20
N THR A 45 9.53 9.03 -4.40
CA THR A 45 10.97 9.29 -4.27
C THR A 45 11.58 9.80 -5.57
N TYR A 46 10.83 9.87 -6.67
CA TYR A 46 11.31 10.23 -8.01
C TYR A 46 12.54 9.41 -8.47
N GLY A 47 12.63 8.15 -8.03
CA GLY A 47 13.77 7.29 -8.35
C GLY A 47 15.07 7.62 -7.59
N ASN A 48 15.01 8.39 -6.49
CA ASN A 48 16.16 8.63 -5.60
C ASN A 48 16.53 7.41 -4.74
N ILE A 49 15.83 6.28 -4.90
CA ILE A 49 16.16 5.03 -4.21
C ILE A 49 17.29 4.37 -4.98
N ASP A 50 18.43 4.19 -4.32
CA ASP A 50 19.55 3.48 -4.90
C ASP A 50 19.28 1.97 -4.85
N GLU A 51 18.76 1.43 -5.94
CA GLU A 51 18.47 -0.01 -6.09
C GLU A 51 19.74 -0.84 -6.33
N THR A 52 20.91 -0.20 -6.45
CA THR A 52 22.19 -0.89 -6.62
C THR A 52 22.87 -1.19 -5.29
N ILE A 53 22.38 -0.60 -4.20
CA ILE A 53 22.82 -0.79 -2.82
C ILE A 53 21.72 -1.56 -2.06
N GLU A 54 22.07 -2.16 -0.91
CA GLU A 54 21.10 -2.73 0.01
C GLU A 54 19.97 -1.71 0.30
N ILE A 55 18.74 -2.12 -0.01
CA ILE A 55 17.54 -1.30 0.21
C ILE A 55 17.43 -1.02 1.71
N SER A 56 17.33 0.26 2.07
CA SER A 56 17.21 0.67 3.47
C SER A 56 15.97 0.05 4.11
N GLU A 57 16.11 -0.36 5.37
CA GLU A 57 15.04 -0.97 6.16
C GLU A 57 13.75 -0.13 6.13
N GLY A 58 13.86 1.20 6.23
CA GLY A 58 12.71 2.10 6.16
C GLY A 58 11.96 2.06 4.82
N VAL A 59 12.67 1.82 3.71
CA VAL A 59 12.04 1.64 2.39
C VAL A 59 11.32 0.30 2.32
N GLN A 60 11.93 -0.78 2.82
CA GLN A 60 11.29 -2.10 2.85
C GLN A 60 10.03 -2.09 3.73
N MET A 61 10.10 -1.49 4.93
CA MET A 61 8.95 -1.30 5.81
C MET A 61 7.83 -0.48 5.14
N CYS A 62 8.19 0.64 4.49
CA CYS A 62 7.24 1.47 3.76
C CYS A 62 6.51 0.69 2.66
N VAL A 63 7.22 -0.13 1.90
CA VAL A 63 6.64 -0.93 0.81
C VAL A 63 5.70 -2.00 1.37
N CYS A 64 6.06 -2.66 2.46
CA CYS A 64 5.21 -3.65 3.13
C CYS A 64 3.91 -3.02 3.65
N GLU A 65 4.00 -1.90 4.37
CA GLU A 65 2.82 -1.19 4.90
C GLU A 65 1.92 -0.67 3.78
N LEU A 66 2.51 -0.13 2.72
CA LEU A 66 1.77 0.35 1.57
C LEU A 66 1.09 -0.79 0.80
N ALA A 67 1.76 -1.95 0.67
CA ALA A 67 1.18 -3.13 0.04
C ALA A 67 -0.05 -3.62 0.82
N GLU A 68 0.05 -3.72 2.15
CA GLU A 68 -1.07 -4.12 3.02
C GLU A 68 -2.25 -3.15 2.87
N HIS A 69 -1.98 -1.84 2.86
CA HIS A 69 -2.99 -0.82 2.64
C HIS A 69 -3.70 -1.01 1.29
N LEU A 70 -2.95 -1.17 0.20
CA LEU A 70 -3.51 -1.38 -1.14
C LEU A 70 -4.33 -2.67 -1.22
N TYR A 71 -3.87 -3.75 -0.58
CA TYR A 71 -4.60 -5.01 -0.53
C TYR A 71 -5.93 -4.86 0.22
N SER A 72 -5.92 -4.19 1.37
CA SER A 72 -7.12 -3.89 2.14
C SER A 72 -8.10 -2.99 1.37
N CYS A 73 -7.62 -2.00 0.61
CA CYS A 73 -8.46 -1.22 -0.31
C CYS A 73 -9.15 -2.13 -1.34
N ASN A 74 -8.38 -2.99 -2.01
CA ASN A 74 -8.92 -3.87 -3.04
C ASN A 74 -9.94 -4.87 -2.47
N GLN A 75 -9.73 -5.39 -1.26
CA GLN A 75 -10.72 -6.27 -0.61
C GLN A 75 -12.03 -5.52 -0.34
N ARG A 76 -11.96 -4.30 0.19
CA ARG A 76 -13.14 -3.44 0.45
C ARG A 76 -13.92 -3.13 -0.83
N ASP A 77 -13.24 -2.84 -1.93
CA ASP A 77 -13.87 -2.59 -3.23
C ASP A 77 -14.55 -3.86 -3.79
N SER A 78 -13.88 -5.02 -3.70
CA SER A 78 -14.46 -6.30 -4.12
C SER A 78 -15.72 -6.68 -3.32
N GLU A 79 -15.74 -6.44 -2.01
CA GLU A 79 -16.94 -6.66 -1.16
C GLU A 79 -18.07 -5.66 -1.43
N SER A 80 -17.70 -4.42 -1.77
CA SER A 80 -18.68 -3.36 -2.08
C SER A 80 -19.36 -3.58 -3.44
N ASP A 81 -18.65 -4.15 -4.43
CA ASP A 81 -19.22 -4.47 -5.74
C ASP A 81 -20.15 -5.70 -5.70
N SER A 82 -19.82 -6.67 -4.85
CA SER A 82 -20.64 -7.88 -4.66
C SER A 82 -21.90 -7.67 -3.78
N SER A 83 -22.00 -6.54 -3.06
CA SER A 83 -23.15 -6.18 -2.22
C SER A 83 -24.24 -5.35 -2.93
N VAL A 84 -24.15 -5.13 -4.24
CA VAL A 84 -25.17 -4.34 -5.00
C VAL A 84 -26.25 -5.21 -5.66
N ALA A 85 -26.15 -6.55 -5.59
CA ALA A 85 -27.08 -7.46 -6.27
C ALA A 85 -28.08 -8.20 -5.38
N SER A 86 -28.07 -7.99 -4.06
CA SER A 86 -29.05 -8.62 -3.17
C SER A 86 -29.94 -7.58 -2.47
N GLU A 87 -31.18 -7.54 -2.95
CA GLU A 87 -32.39 -7.34 -2.14
C GLU A 87 -32.42 -6.09 -1.23
N LYS A 88 -32.87 -4.98 -1.84
CA LYS A 88 -33.45 -3.85 -1.10
C LYS A 88 -34.77 -4.29 -0.46
N ASP A 89 -34.70 -4.77 0.78
CA ASP A 89 -35.83 -4.67 1.72
C ASP A 89 -35.40 -3.84 2.93
N GLY A 90 -36.15 -2.76 3.16
CA GLY A 90 -36.27 -2.12 4.47
C GLY A 90 -35.01 -1.58 5.15
N THR A 91 -34.73 -0.29 4.95
CA THR A 91 -34.22 0.58 6.03
C THR A 91 -32.82 0.26 6.56
N TRP A 92 -31.78 0.42 5.74
CA TRP A 92 -30.48 0.82 6.26
C TRP A 92 -29.80 1.79 5.28
N SER A 93 -29.80 3.07 5.65
CA SER A 93 -29.03 4.12 4.97
C SER A 93 -27.54 3.89 5.22
N ALA A 94 -26.94 2.92 4.52
CA ALA A 94 -25.49 2.90 4.33
C ALA A 94 -25.18 4.02 3.34
N SER A 95 -24.82 5.19 3.87
CA SER A 95 -24.35 6.33 3.10
C SER A 95 -23.35 5.85 2.05
N TYR A 96 -23.72 5.99 0.79
CA TYR A 96 -22.79 6.13 -0.31
C TYR A 96 -21.85 7.30 0.04
N LYS A 97 -20.77 7.05 0.78
CA LYS A 97 -19.61 7.95 0.71
C LYS A 97 -19.21 7.91 -0.77
N ASP A 98 -19.29 9.06 -1.43
CA ASP A 98 -18.99 9.21 -2.85
C ASP A 98 -17.68 8.48 -3.16
N ARG A 99 -17.67 7.56 -4.14
CA ARG A 99 -16.48 6.71 -4.43
C ARG A 99 -15.20 7.54 -4.60
N LYS A 100 -15.32 8.76 -5.12
CA LYS A 100 -14.21 9.72 -5.23
C LYS A 100 -13.63 10.13 -3.88
N THR A 101 -14.48 10.25 -2.85
CA THR A 101 -14.04 10.58 -1.49
C THR A 101 -13.21 9.43 -0.93
N VAL A 102 -13.63 8.19 -1.14
CA VAL A 102 -12.91 7.00 -0.66
C VAL A 102 -11.55 6.87 -1.36
N GLU A 103 -11.50 6.98 -2.70
CA GLU A 103 -10.25 6.95 -3.47
C GLU A 103 -9.27 8.06 -3.05
N GLN A 104 -9.80 9.26 -2.74
CA GLN A 104 -9.00 10.37 -2.25
C GLN A 104 -8.48 10.12 -0.83
N GLU A 105 -9.30 9.56 0.08
CA GLU A 105 -8.90 9.16 1.43
C GLU A 105 -7.78 8.09 1.37
N ASP A 106 -7.90 7.09 0.49
CA ASP A 106 -6.90 6.02 0.33
C ASP A 106 -5.59 6.52 -0.30
N SER A 107 -5.68 7.47 -1.24
CA SER A 107 -4.51 8.16 -1.80
C SER A 107 -3.80 8.98 -0.74
N MET A 108 -4.53 9.71 0.11
CA MET A 108 -3.96 10.49 1.21
C MET A 108 -3.30 9.61 2.26
N LYS A 109 -3.89 8.45 2.58
CA LYS A 109 -3.28 7.47 3.48
C LYS A 109 -1.98 6.92 2.91
N SER A 110 -1.96 6.60 1.62
CA SER A 110 -0.76 6.12 0.92
C SER A 110 0.37 7.15 0.99
N VAL A 111 0.07 8.44 0.78
CA VAL A 111 1.02 9.55 0.97
C VAL A 111 1.48 9.63 2.42
N SER A 112 0.58 9.46 3.37
CA SER A 112 0.88 9.53 4.81
C SER A 112 1.83 8.42 5.24
N VAL A 113 1.59 7.17 4.83
CA VAL A 113 2.48 6.01 5.04
C VAL A 113 3.89 6.34 4.52
N VAL A 114 3.97 6.75 3.26
CA VAL A 114 5.23 7.10 2.62
C VAL A 114 5.97 8.20 3.38
N ARG A 115 5.25 9.23 3.85
CA ARG A 115 5.83 10.29 4.67
C ARG A 115 6.28 9.81 6.04
N THR A 116 5.51 8.97 6.72
CA THR A 116 5.88 8.44 8.04
C THR A 116 7.23 7.73 8.00
N TRP A 117 7.47 6.93 6.98
CA TRP A 117 8.71 6.14 6.86
C TRP A 117 9.85 6.91 6.20
N LEU A 118 9.58 7.74 5.19
CA LEU A 118 10.62 8.37 4.36
C LEU A 118 10.84 9.86 4.62
N ALA A 119 10.03 10.52 5.47
CA ALA A 119 10.21 11.96 5.73
C ALA A 119 11.56 12.29 6.35
N ASN A 120 12.09 11.42 7.19
CA ASN A 120 13.36 11.67 7.89
C ASN A 120 14.58 11.05 7.19
N THR A 121 14.39 10.43 6.02
CA THR A 121 15.48 9.78 5.26
C THR A 121 16.06 10.68 4.17
N GLY A 122 15.42 11.81 3.86
CA GLY A 122 15.84 12.71 2.77
C GLY A 122 15.57 12.15 1.37
N LEU A 123 14.90 11.00 1.26
CA LEU A 123 14.57 10.35 -0.02
C LEU A 123 13.32 10.94 -0.69
N LEU A 124 12.50 11.68 0.07
CA LEU A 124 11.31 12.33 -0.48
C LEU A 124 11.69 13.58 -1.26
N TYR A 125 11.09 13.73 -2.44
CA TYR A 125 11.20 14.95 -3.21
C TYR A 125 10.43 16.08 -2.49
N CYS A 126 11.16 17.06 -1.97
CA CYS A 126 10.57 18.16 -1.21
C CYS A 126 9.95 19.28 -2.07
N GLY A 127 10.17 19.32 -3.38
CA GLY A 127 9.78 20.44 -4.23
C GLY A 127 10.52 21.73 -3.84
N VAL A 128 11.29 22.29 -4.77
CA VAL A 128 11.88 23.64 -4.61
C VAL A 128 10.93 24.70 -5.11
#